data_AF-A0A524CHZ2-F1
#
_entry.id   AF-A0A524CHZ2-F1
#
_cell.length_a   1.000
_cell.length_b   1.000
_cell.length_c   1.000
_cell.angle_alpha   90.00
_cell.angle_beta   90.00
_cell.angle_gamma   90.00
#
_symmetry.space_group_name_H-M   'P 1'
#
loop_
_entity.id
_entity.type
_entity.pdbx_description
1 polymer ?
#
loop_
_entity_poly.entity_id
_entity_poly.type
_entity_poly.pdbx_seq_one_letter_code
_entity_poly.pdbx_strand_id
1 'polypeptide(L)'
;MNAFNDKGIEGIILNSPPGRPSRLSEKQKEELKRDVAAHPRELGYTFSNWEGKYVSEHIKKKFNVSLKVRRCQYLLHELGFSLQRPKYTFPKADSEQQEAFKDEVKKNSIHLDRTM
;
A
#
# COMPACT_ATOMS: atom_id res chain seq x y z
N MET A 1 26.30 -14.48 -34.43
CA MET A 1 26.51 -15.73 -33.68
C MET A 1 25.37 -15.87 -32.69
N ASN A 2 24.74 -17.04 -32.65
CA ASN A 2 23.43 -17.24 -32.02
C ASN A 2 23.58 -17.45 -30.50
N ALA A 3 22.62 -16.97 -29.69
CA ALA A 3 22.60 -17.11 -28.23
C ALA A 3 22.77 -18.56 -27.72
N PHE A 4 22.48 -19.54 -28.59
CA PHE A 4 22.74 -20.97 -28.37
C PHE A 4 24.23 -21.32 -28.27
N ASN A 5 25.10 -20.68 -29.06
CA ASN A 5 26.53 -20.98 -29.06
C ASN A 5 27.21 -20.49 -27.76
N ASP A 6 26.66 -19.44 -27.13
CA ASP A 6 27.23 -18.82 -25.93
C ASP A 6 26.65 -19.40 -24.63
N LYS A 7 25.37 -19.81 -24.62
CA LYS A 7 24.64 -20.21 -23.40
C LYS A 7 23.94 -21.57 -23.49
N GLY A 8 24.15 -22.32 -24.58
CA GLY A 8 23.52 -23.63 -24.77
C GLY A 8 21.99 -23.56 -24.77
N ILE A 9 21.35 -24.56 -24.15
CA ILE A 9 19.88 -24.66 -24.06
C ILE A 9 19.28 -23.49 -23.26
N GLU A 10 19.99 -22.94 -22.27
CA GLU A 10 19.53 -21.77 -21.51
C GLU A 10 19.41 -20.52 -22.37
N GLY A 11 20.22 -20.40 -23.42
CA GLY A 11 20.15 -19.31 -24.40
C GLY A 11 18.92 -19.36 -25.31
N ILE A 12 18.20 -20.49 -25.33
CA ILE A 12 16.92 -20.68 -26.04
C ILE A 12 15.73 -20.29 -25.14
N ILE A 13 15.92 -20.22 -23.82
CA ILE A 13 14.87 -19.84 -22.89
C ILE A 13 14.51 -18.36 -23.13
N LEU A 14 13.30 -18.14 -23.64
CA LEU A 14 12.70 -16.82 -23.81
C LEU A 14 12.45 -16.20 -22.44
N ASN A 15 13.43 -15.48 -21.92
CA ASN A 15 13.21 -14.59 -20.78
C ASN A 15 12.30 -13.46 -21.23
N SER A 16 11.21 -13.23 -20.49
CA SER A 16 10.35 -12.07 -20.73
C SER A 16 11.22 -10.81 -20.59
N PRO A 17 11.25 -9.91 -21.61
CA PRO A 17 12.07 -8.72 -21.54
C PRO A 17 11.67 -7.92 -20.29
N PRO A 18 12.64 -7.32 -19.58
CA PRO A 18 12.33 -6.50 -18.42
C PRO A 18 11.34 -5.42 -18.86
N GLY A 19 10.24 -5.31 -18.12
CA GLY A 19 9.22 -4.30 -18.39
C GLY A 19 9.81 -2.89 -18.32
N ARG A 20 8.97 -1.88 -18.62
CA ARG A 20 9.39 -0.48 -18.59
C ARG A 20 10.07 -0.15 -17.25
N PRO A 21 11.29 0.42 -17.25
CA PRO A 21 11.97 0.76 -16.02
C PRO A 21 11.12 1.74 -15.20
N SER A 22 11.17 1.58 -13.87
CA SER A 22 10.48 2.48 -12.95
C SER A 22 10.88 3.94 -13.22
N ARG A 23 9.90 4.84 -13.22
CA ARG A 23 10.15 6.28 -13.38
C ARG A 23 10.81 6.92 -12.16
N LEU A 24 10.86 6.19 -11.04
CA LEU A 24 11.55 6.59 -9.82
C LEU A 24 12.70 5.62 -9.56
N SER A 25 13.87 6.16 -9.25
CA SER A 25 15.02 5.39 -8.78
C SER A 25 14.79 4.86 -7.37
N GLU A 26 15.55 3.84 -6.95
CA GLU A 26 15.43 3.29 -5.58
C GLU A 26 15.72 4.34 -4.51
N LYS A 27 16.69 5.23 -4.74
CA LYS A 27 16.97 6.36 -3.82
C LYS A 27 15.76 7.29 -3.67
N GLN A 28 15.07 7.59 -4.77
CA GLN A 28 13.86 8.43 -4.73
C GLN A 28 12.70 7.73 -4.03
N LYS A 29 12.59 6.40 -4.16
CA LYS A 29 11.59 5.61 -3.44
C LYS A 29 11.84 5.61 -1.94
N GLU A 30 13.10 5.48 -1.51
CA GLU A 30 13.47 5.56 -0.09
C GLU A 30 13.20 6.94 0.50
N GLU A 31 13.55 8.01 -0.22
CA GLU A 31 13.20 9.37 0.20
C GLU A 31 11.69 9.57 0.30
N LEU A 32 10.94 9.14 -0.72
CA LEU A 32 9.48 9.21 -0.68
C LEU A 32 8.90 8.45 0.51
N LYS A 33 9.48 7.28 0.86
CA LYS A 33 9.06 6.52 2.03
C LYS A 33 9.25 7.31 3.33
N ARG A 34 10.36 8.05 3.47
CA ARG A 34 10.59 8.92 4.63
C ARG A 34 9.61 10.09 4.66
N ASP A 35 9.35 10.73 3.51
CA ASP A 35 8.41 11.84 3.43
C ASP A 35 6.98 11.39 3.79
N VAL A 36 6.54 10.24 3.27
CA VAL A 36 5.21 9.68 3.52
C VAL A 36 5.06 9.16 4.96
N ALA A 37 6.15 8.75 5.59
CA ALA A 37 6.15 8.38 7.01
C ALA A 37 6.00 9.61 7.94
N ALA A 38 6.46 10.79 7.50
CA ALA A 38 6.29 12.03 8.23
C ALA A 38 4.87 12.61 8.08
N HIS A 39 4.44 13.43 9.04
CA HIS A 39 3.14 14.08 8.95
C HIS A 39 3.18 15.16 7.86
N PRO A 40 2.23 15.22 6.91
CA PRO A 40 2.31 16.17 5.79
C PRO A 40 2.44 17.64 6.19
N ARG A 41 1.90 18.01 7.36
CA ARG A 41 2.07 19.35 7.95
C ARG A 41 3.52 19.73 8.25
N GLU A 42 4.37 18.77 8.62
CA GLU A 42 5.80 19.00 8.83
C GLU A 42 6.51 19.37 7.52
N LEU A 43 5.97 18.93 6.39
CA LEU A 43 6.45 19.24 5.04
C LEU A 43 5.79 20.48 4.43
N GLY A 44 5.02 21.22 5.23
CA GLY A 44 4.34 22.45 4.80
C GLY A 44 3.04 22.25 4.03
N TYR A 45 2.42 21.05 4.12
CA TYR A 45 1.11 20.80 3.54
C TYR A 45 -0.04 21.11 4.50
N THR A 46 -1.20 21.46 3.97
CA THR A 46 -2.41 21.78 4.76
C THR A 46 -3.22 20.54 5.16
N PHE A 47 -3.01 19.40 4.48
CA PHE A 47 -3.73 18.15 4.76
C PHE A 47 -3.05 17.35 5.88
N SER A 48 -3.82 16.44 6.49
CA SER A 48 -3.33 15.59 7.59
C SER A 48 -2.94 14.18 7.16
N ASN A 49 -3.52 13.66 6.07
CA ASN A 49 -3.34 12.27 5.65
C ASN A 49 -2.79 12.21 4.22
N TRP A 50 -1.87 11.28 4.00
CA TRP A 50 -1.34 10.99 2.67
C TRP A 50 -2.38 10.26 1.82
N GLU A 51 -2.90 10.94 0.82
CA GLU A 51 -3.73 10.35 -0.23
C GLU A 51 -2.95 10.24 -1.54
N GLY A 52 -3.36 9.33 -2.42
CA GLY A 52 -2.68 9.10 -3.70
C GLY A 52 -2.58 10.34 -4.60
N LYS A 53 -3.54 11.29 -4.50
CA LYS A 53 -3.47 12.58 -5.21
C LYS A 53 -2.34 13.46 -4.66
N TYR A 54 -2.27 13.60 -3.34
CA TYR A 54 -1.22 14.38 -2.68
C TYR A 54 0.16 13.78 -2.89
N VAL A 55 0.27 12.46 -2.90
CA VAL A 55 1.54 11.78 -3.23
C VAL A 55 1.95 12.07 -4.67
N SER A 56 1.03 12.07 -5.63
CA SER A 56 1.33 12.46 -7.02
C SER A 56 1.85 13.89 -7.11
N GLU A 57 1.22 14.84 -6.41
CA GLU A 57 1.65 16.24 -6.36
C GLU A 57 3.01 16.39 -5.67
N HIS A 58 3.25 15.67 -4.57
CA HIS A 58 4.52 15.68 -3.86
C HIS A 58 5.66 15.13 -4.73
N ILE A 59 5.45 14.00 -5.42
CA ILE A 59 6.43 13.42 -6.34
C ILE A 59 6.73 14.39 -7.49
N LYS A 60 5.71 15.07 -8.03
CA LYS A 60 5.90 16.08 -9.07
C LYS A 60 6.72 17.26 -8.55
N LYS A 61 6.45 17.75 -7.34
CA LYS A 61 7.16 18.88 -6.72
C LYS A 61 8.62 18.54 -6.39
N LYS A 62 8.88 17.36 -5.84
CA LYS A 62 10.20 16.96 -5.34
C LYS A 62 11.11 16.36 -6.42
N PHE A 63 10.55 15.53 -7.31
CA PHE A 63 11.34 14.76 -8.29
C PHE A 63 11.08 15.17 -9.74
N ASN A 64 10.18 16.13 -10.00
CA ASN A 64 9.75 16.53 -11.34
C ASN A 64 9.21 15.37 -12.20
N VAL A 65 8.70 14.32 -11.57
CA VAL A 65 8.11 13.14 -12.23
C VAL A 65 6.60 13.19 -12.13
N SER A 66 5.91 13.14 -13.28
CA SER A 66 4.44 13.06 -13.31
C SER A 66 3.96 11.61 -13.29
N LEU A 67 3.32 11.19 -12.21
CA LEU A 67 2.69 9.87 -12.04
C LEU A 67 1.18 10.00 -11.89
N LYS A 68 0.43 9.07 -12.50
CA LYS A 68 -1.02 8.97 -12.27
C LYS A 68 -1.31 8.56 -10.82
N VAL A 69 -2.44 9.00 -10.28
CA VAL A 69 -2.90 8.70 -8.90
C VAL A 69 -2.86 7.20 -8.61
N ARG A 70 -3.39 6.36 -9.52
CA ARG A 70 -3.39 4.90 -9.34
C ARG A 70 -1.99 4.31 -9.24
N ARG A 71 -1.01 4.86 -9.97
CA ARG A 71 0.39 4.42 -9.84
C ARG A 71 0.97 4.84 -8.50
N CYS A 72 0.60 6.00 -7.98
CA CYS A 72 1.03 6.46 -6.65
C CYS A 72 0.44 5.57 -5.54
N GLN A 73 -0.82 5.14 -5.66
CA GLN A 73 -1.42 4.19 -4.73
C GLN A 73 -0.68 2.84 -4.73
N TYR A 74 -0.36 2.30 -5.91
CA TYR A 74 0.46 1.08 -5.99
C TYR A 74 1.86 1.29 -5.41
N LEU A 75 2.48 2.44 -5.65
CA LEU A 75 3.78 2.77 -5.07
C LEU A 75 3.73 2.80 -3.53
N LEU A 76 2.67 3.34 -2.93
CA LEU A 76 2.48 3.31 -1.48
C LEU A 76 2.41 1.88 -0.95
N HIS A 77 1.69 1.00 -1.63
CA HIS A 77 1.63 -0.42 -1.27
C HIS A 77 3.00 -1.11 -1.42
N GLU A 78 3.73 -0.84 -2.51
CA GLU A 78 5.10 -1.35 -2.72
C GLU A 78 6.07 -0.89 -1.62
N LEU A 79 5.90 0.32 -1.10
CA LEU A 79 6.70 0.86 -0.01
C LEU A 79 6.33 0.29 1.38
N GLY A 80 5.26 -0.51 1.46
CA GLY A 80 4.77 -1.15 2.68
C GLY A 80 3.69 -0.38 3.44
N PHE A 81 3.11 0.66 2.85
CA PHE A 81 2.02 1.40 3.48
C PHE A 81 0.67 0.72 3.25
N SER A 82 -0.20 0.80 4.26
CA SER A 82 -1.57 0.31 4.22
C SER A 82 -2.56 1.48 4.26
N LEU A 83 -3.72 1.25 3.64
CA LEU A 83 -4.81 2.22 3.69
C LEU A 83 -5.41 2.25 5.10
N GLN A 84 -5.21 3.34 5.81
CA GLN A 84 -5.83 3.57 7.11
C GLN A 84 -7.28 4.02 6.93
N ARG A 85 -8.23 3.24 7.47
CA ARG A 85 -9.65 3.58 7.50
C ARG A 85 -10.03 3.93 8.93
N PRO A 86 -10.48 5.17 9.23
CA PRO A 86 -10.93 5.50 10.56
C PRO A 86 -12.11 4.60 10.92
N LYS A 87 -12.01 3.88 12.03
CA LYS A 87 -13.14 3.11 12.56
C LYS A 87 -13.99 4.08 13.38
N TYR A 88 -15.27 4.16 13.04
CA TYR A 88 -16.21 4.93 13.85
C TYR A 88 -16.39 4.25 15.21
N THR A 89 -16.17 4.99 16.28
CA THR A 89 -16.46 4.57 17.65
C THR A 89 -17.60 5.43 18.19
N PHE A 90 -18.68 4.79 18.66
CA PHE A 90 -19.78 5.51 19.30
C PHE A 90 -19.29 6.14 20.61
N PRO A 91 -19.40 7.46 20.82
CA PRO A 91 -18.86 8.12 22.02
C PRO A 91 -19.51 7.66 23.33
N LYS A 92 -20.73 7.12 23.28
CA LYS A 92 -21.49 6.60 24.42
C LYS A 92 -21.36 5.09 24.58
N ALA A 93 -20.52 4.43 23.79
CA ALA A 93 -20.32 3.00 23.91
C ALA A 93 -19.58 2.67 25.20
N ASP A 94 -20.16 1.79 26.00
CA ASP A 94 -19.49 1.13 27.10
C ASP A 94 -18.67 -0.05 26.55
N SER A 95 -17.35 -0.03 26.76
CA SER A 95 -16.44 -1.06 26.28
C SER A 95 -16.74 -2.42 26.89
N GLU A 96 -17.15 -2.47 28.16
CA GLU A 96 -17.39 -3.72 28.87
C GLU A 96 -18.65 -4.43 28.32
N GLN A 97 -19.72 -3.66 28.07
CA GLN A 97 -20.95 -4.19 27.47
C GLN A 97 -20.73 -4.68 26.03
N GLN A 98 -19.85 -4.02 25.26
CA GLN A 98 -19.50 -4.48 23.92
C GLN A 98 -18.72 -5.79 23.91
N GLU A 99 -17.82 -5.99 24.87
CA GLU A 99 -17.06 -7.24 24.99
C GLU A 99 -17.97 -8.40 25.44
N ALA A 100 -18.81 -8.17 26.44
CA ALA A 100 -19.80 -9.16 26.88
C ALA A 100 -20.73 -9.61 25.73
N PHE A 101 -21.23 -8.66 24.93
CA PHE A 101 -22.05 -8.98 23.75
C PHE A 101 -21.28 -9.76 22.69
N LYS A 102 -20.00 -9.43 22.42
CA LYS A 102 -19.18 -10.17 21.46
C LYS A 102 -18.96 -11.62 21.89
N ASP A 103 -18.68 -11.84 23.17
CA ASP A 103 -18.46 -13.18 23.73
C ASP A 103 -19.76 -14.01 23.71
N GLU A 104 -20.90 -13.39 24.03
CA GLU A 104 -22.22 -14.02 23.95
C GLU A 104 -22.57 -14.44 22.51
N VAL A 105 -22.40 -13.54 21.54
CA VAL A 105 -22.64 -13.83 20.12
C VAL A 105 -21.73 -14.94 19.61
N LYS A 106 -20.44 -14.93 20.00
CA LYS A 106 -19.48 -15.96 19.60
C LYS A 106 -19.85 -17.34 20.17
N LYS A 107 -20.34 -17.40 21.40
CA LYS A 107 -20.83 -18.64 22.02
C LYS A 107 -22.07 -19.18 21.31
N ASN A 108 -23.00 -18.31 20.93
CA ASN A 108 -24.21 -18.70 20.21
C ASN A 108 -23.96 -19.12 18.76
N SER A 109 -23.01 -18.51 18.05
CA SER A 109 -22.70 -18.88 16.66
C SER A 109 -22.14 -20.30 16.52
N ILE A 110 -21.48 -20.82 17.56
CA ILE A 110 -20.91 -22.18 17.56
C ILE A 110 -22.01 -23.24 17.70
N HIS A 111 -23.20 -22.86 18.18
CA HIS A 111 -24.33 -23.78 18.38
C HIS A 111 -25.35 -23.79 17.22
N LEU A 112 -25.27 -22.86 16.26
CA LEU A 112 -26.20 -22.80 15.11
C LEU A 112 -25.85 -23.76 13.95
N ASP A 113 -24.63 -24.31 13.90
CA ASP A 113 -24.19 -25.22 12.82
C ASP A 113 -24.54 -26.70 13.06
N ARG A 114 -25.27 -27.04 14.15
CA ARG A 114 -25.49 -28.43 14.58
C ARG A 114 -26.91 -28.97 14.42
N THR A 115 -27.77 -28.28 13.69
CA THR A 115 -29.14 -28.74 13.39
C THR A 115 -29.42 -28.69 11.88
N MET A 116 -29.00 -29.75 11.17
CA MET A 116 -29.68 -30.34 10.00
C MET A 116 -29.42 -31.84 10.00
#